data_AF-A0A4Y2KD56-F1
#
_entry.id   AF-A0A4Y2KD56-F1
#
_cell.length_a   1.000
_cell.length_b   1.000
_cell.length_c   1.000
_cell.angle_alpha   90.00
_cell.angle_beta   90.00
_cell.angle_gamma   90.00
#
_symmetry.space_group_name_H-M   'P 1'
#
loop_
_entity.id
_entity.type
_entity.pdbx_description
1 polymer ?
#
loop_
_entity_poly.entity_id
_entity_poly.type
_entity_poly.pdbx_seq_one_letter_code
_entity_poly.pdbx_strand_id
1 'polypeptide(L)'
;MPGERRILLPHLGHLCKADDLRFCLYVLTKEEQEKVLESSCIEVLQLHMNWPLARDFLKIAEKTWNFLIEYSFCIVLENLLDRRDRTDFDFERLAEEFWKRSPTRFKEYAKNSGSKKISKFIEERKTKRKVDSHDGTEGSKRFRNNL
;
A
#
# COMPACT_ATOMS: atom_id res chain seq x y z
N MET A 1 7.35 32.88 8.21
CA MET A 1 7.66 33.50 6.89
C MET A 1 7.76 32.43 5.79
N PRO A 2 7.61 32.77 4.49
CA PRO A 2 7.74 31.81 3.38
C PRO A 2 9.08 31.05 3.35
N GLY A 3 10.16 31.65 3.86
CA GLY A 3 11.48 31.02 3.96
C GLY A 3 11.55 29.86 4.97
N GLU A 4 10.98 30.05 6.16
CA GLU A 4 10.97 29.03 7.22
C GLU A 4 10.12 27.82 6.84
N ARG A 5 9.00 28.04 6.12
CA ARG A 5 8.17 26.94 5.60
C ARG A 5 8.97 25.99 4.74
N ARG A 6 9.81 26.49 3.83
CA ARG A 6 10.61 25.64 2.93
C ARG A 6 11.59 24.74 3.67
N ILE A 7 12.08 25.19 4.83
CA ILE A 7 13.01 24.43 5.68
C ILE A 7 12.27 23.34 6.46
N LEU A 8 11.07 23.63 6.94
CA LEU A 8 10.32 22.71 7.81
C LEU A 8 9.58 21.61 7.04
N LEU A 9 9.13 21.88 5.81
CA LEU A 9 8.33 20.94 5.01
C LEU A 9 8.96 19.53 4.91
N PRO A 10 10.26 19.37 4.63
CA PRO A 10 10.87 18.05 4.53
C PRO A 10 10.91 17.25 5.82
N HIS A 11 10.71 17.91 6.97
CA HIS A 11 10.80 17.30 8.29
C HIS A 11 9.42 17.09 8.92
N LEU A 12 8.33 17.49 8.25
CA LEU A 12 6.98 17.42 8.83
C LEU A 12 6.58 16.01 9.22
N GLY A 13 6.92 14.98 8.44
CA GLY A 13 6.60 13.59 8.80
C GLY A 13 7.21 13.17 10.13
N HIS A 14 8.43 13.63 10.44
CA HIS A 14 9.14 13.28 11.66
C HIS A 14 8.81 14.19 12.85
N LEU A 15 8.53 15.46 12.59
CA LEU A 15 8.30 16.47 13.64
C LEU A 15 6.87 16.46 14.18
N CYS A 16 5.89 16.06 13.37
CA CYS A 16 4.48 16.18 13.70
C CYS A 16 3.89 14.86 14.20
N LYS A 17 2.96 14.94 15.16
CA LYS A 17 2.05 13.83 15.43
C LYS A 17 1.14 13.63 14.23
N ALA A 18 0.49 12.46 14.14
CA ALA A 18 -0.38 12.13 13.00
C ALA A 18 -1.47 13.19 12.75
N ASP A 19 -2.11 13.70 13.81
CA ASP A 19 -3.14 14.75 13.68
C ASP A 19 -2.57 16.09 13.21
N ASP A 20 -1.40 16.46 13.72
CA ASP A 20 -0.69 17.68 13.29
C ASP A 20 -0.26 17.58 11.83
N LEU A 21 0.31 16.44 11.41
CA LEU A 21 0.71 16.17 10.03
C LEU A 21 -0.50 16.24 9.09
N ARG A 22 -1.63 15.64 9.50
CA ARG A 22 -2.89 15.70 8.75
C ARG A 22 -3.38 17.14 8.58
N PHE A 23 -3.39 17.90 9.67
CA PHE A 23 -3.79 19.31 9.63
C PHE A 23 -2.86 20.10 8.71
N CYS A 24 -1.55 19.92 8.83
CA CYS A 24 -0.56 20.54 7.96
C CYS A 24 -0.87 20.22 6.49
N LEU A 25 -0.99 18.95 6.12
CA LEU A 25 -1.28 18.55 4.74
C LEU A 25 -2.54 19.22 4.17
N TYR A 26 -3.56 19.48 4.99
CA TYR A 26 -4.78 20.16 4.56
C TYR A 26 -4.58 21.65 4.24
N VAL A 27 -3.69 22.33 4.95
CA VAL A 27 -3.41 23.78 4.74
C VAL A 27 -2.27 24.03 3.75
N LEU A 28 -1.48 23.02 3.39
CA LEU A 28 -0.43 23.13 2.39
C LEU A 28 -1.01 23.27 0.98
N THR A 29 -0.33 24.07 0.15
CA THR A 29 -0.56 24.09 -1.30
C THR A 29 -0.23 22.73 -1.93
N LYS A 30 -0.70 22.46 -3.15
CA LYS A 30 -0.43 21.18 -3.82
C LYS A 30 1.07 20.94 -4.01
N GLU A 31 1.80 21.98 -4.38
CA GLU A 31 3.25 21.97 -4.59
C GLU A 31 4.00 21.69 -3.28
N GLU A 32 3.50 22.19 -2.15
CA GLU A 32 4.07 21.89 -0.83
C GLU A 32 3.73 20.47 -0.37
N GLN A 33 2.52 19.97 -0.63
CA GLN A 33 2.16 18.59 -0.35
C GLN A 33 3.04 17.60 -1.12
N GLU A 34 3.39 17.89 -2.38
CA GLU A 34 4.30 17.08 -3.18
C GLU A 34 5.70 17.00 -2.55
N LYS A 35 6.23 18.11 -2.03
CA LYS A 35 7.51 18.12 -1.31
C LYS A 35 7.47 17.30 -0.02
N VAL A 36 6.36 17.34 0.71
CA VAL A 36 6.17 16.49 1.90
C VAL A 36 6.06 15.03 1.50
N LEU A 37 5.38 14.71 0.40
CA LEU A 37 5.31 13.35 -0.13
C LEU A 37 6.69 12.82 -0.54
N GLU A 38 7.52 13.64 -1.16
CA GLU A 38 8.88 13.26 -1.56
C GLU A 38 9.76 12.92 -0.36
N SER A 39 9.66 13.70 0.71
CA SER A 39 10.54 13.60 1.89
C SER A 39 10.01 12.74 3.02
N SER A 40 8.69 12.54 3.11
CA SER A 40 7.99 11.85 4.20
C SER A 40 6.93 10.88 3.67
N CYS A 41 7.22 10.21 2.54
CA CYS A 41 6.26 9.30 1.89
C CYS A 41 5.73 8.21 2.83
N ILE A 42 6.56 7.67 3.72
CA ILE A 42 6.18 6.58 4.64
C ILE A 42 5.17 7.11 5.65
N GLU A 43 5.45 8.25 6.28
CA GLU A 43 4.62 8.86 7.30
C GLU A 43 3.27 9.29 6.72
N VAL A 44 3.28 9.85 5.50
CA VAL A 44 2.05 10.19 4.79
C VAL A 44 1.24 8.94 4.46
N LEU A 45 1.87 7.84 4.02
CA LEU A 45 1.18 6.58 3.76
C LEU A 45 0.61 5.97 5.05
N GLN A 46 1.37 5.97 6.14
CA GLN A 46 0.93 5.49 7.44
C GLN A 46 -0.23 6.30 8.00
N LEU A 47 -0.23 7.63 7.81
CA LEU A 47 -1.37 8.48 8.13
C LEU A 47 -2.63 8.01 7.37
N HIS A 48 -2.47 7.70 6.09
CA HIS A 48 -3.53 7.16 5.24
C HIS A 48 -3.82 5.67 5.51
N MET A 49 -3.26 5.02 6.53
CA MET A 49 -3.72 3.69 6.97
C MET A 49 -4.76 3.77 8.11
N ASN A 50 -5.15 4.97 8.54
CA ASN A 50 -6.15 5.15 9.60
C ASN A 50 -7.50 5.52 9.00
N TRP A 51 -8.59 4.96 9.55
CA TRP A 51 -9.93 5.41 9.20
C TRP A 51 -10.14 6.89 9.62
N PRO A 52 -10.74 7.75 8.79
CA PRO A 52 -11.36 7.48 7.48
C PRO A 52 -10.44 7.67 6.26
N LEU A 53 -9.17 8.02 6.47
CA LEU A 53 -8.21 8.31 5.38
C LEU A 53 -7.79 7.06 4.59
N ALA A 54 -7.98 5.86 5.15
CA ALA A 54 -7.73 4.58 4.49
C ALA A 54 -8.34 4.45 3.10
N ARG A 55 -9.49 5.10 2.86
CA ARG A 55 -10.15 5.14 1.54
C ARG A 55 -9.30 5.79 0.44
N ASP A 56 -8.42 6.73 0.82
CA ASP A 56 -7.59 7.51 -0.09
C ASP A 56 -6.17 6.92 -0.21
N PHE A 57 -5.84 5.87 0.56
CA PHE A 57 -4.50 5.28 0.63
C PHE A 57 -3.92 4.93 -0.74
N LEU A 58 -4.65 4.18 -1.59
CA LEU A 58 -4.13 3.75 -2.89
C LEU A 58 -3.85 4.93 -3.83
N LYS A 59 -4.69 5.98 -3.78
CA LYS A 59 -4.50 7.21 -4.55
C LYS A 59 -3.23 7.94 -4.12
N ILE A 60 -2.92 7.93 -2.82
CA ILE A 60 -1.67 8.49 -2.31
C ILE A 60 -0.48 7.60 -2.68
N ALA A 61 -0.60 6.27 -2.53
CA ALA A 61 0.43 5.31 -2.90
C ALA A 61 0.88 5.45 -4.36
N GLU A 62 -0.06 5.64 -5.29
CA GLU A 62 0.23 5.87 -6.71
C GLU A 62 1.17 7.06 -6.97
N LYS A 63 1.09 8.11 -6.14
CA LYS A 63 1.97 9.29 -6.23
C LYS A 63 3.36 9.04 -5.65
N THR A 64 3.51 8.02 -4.81
CA THR A 64 4.74 7.78 -4.04
C THR A 64 5.72 6.81 -4.69
N TRP A 65 5.35 6.14 -5.78
CA TRP A 65 6.19 5.11 -6.40
C TRP A 65 7.58 5.57 -6.83
N ASN A 66 7.74 6.86 -7.16
CA ASN A 66 9.03 7.43 -7.54
C ASN A 66 9.87 7.84 -6.32
N PHE A 67 9.26 8.01 -5.15
CA PHE A 67 9.92 8.46 -3.92
C PHE A 67 10.20 7.30 -2.96
N LEU A 68 9.39 6.25 -3.00
CA LEU A 68 9.60 5.04 -2.20
C LEU A 68 10.80 4.25 -2.70
N ILE A 69 11.63 3.84 -1.75
CA ILE A 69 12.63 2.78 -1.94
C ILE A 69 12.03 1.41 -1.59
N GLU A 70 12.66 0.35 -2.07
CA GLU A 70 12.18 -1.02 -1.95
C GLU A 70 12.03 -1.48 -0.49
N TYR A 71 12.95 -1.08 0.38
CA TYR A 71 12.87 -1.36 1.82
C TYR A 71 11.64 -0.71 2.46
N SER A 72 11.40 0.57 2.17
CA SER A 72 10.24 1.32 2.65
C SER A 72 8.92 0.73 2.16
N PHE A 73 8.89 0.21 0.93
CA PHE A 73 7.72 -0.53 0.42
C PHE A 73 7.38 -1.75 1.31
N CYS A 74 8.38 -2.53 1.72
CA CYS A 74 8.16 -3.67 2.62
C CYS A 74 7.59 -3.23 3.96
N ILE A 75 8.11 -2.13 4.55
CA ILE A 75 7.57 -1.55 5.79
C ILE A 75 6.10 -1.17 5.62
N VAL A 76 5.76 -0.46 4.55
CA VAL A 76 4.37 -0.05 4.28
C VAL A 76 3.46 -1.26 4.12
N LEU A 77 3.91 -2.28 3.37
CA LEU A 77 3.15 -3.51 3.20
C LEU A 77 2.92 -4.21 4.53
N GLU A 78 3.97 -4.44 5.33
CA GLU A 78 3.85 -5.07 6.65
C GLU A 78 2.89 -4.32 7.57
N ASN A 79 2.94 -2.99 7.58
CA ASN A 79 2.01 -2.17 8.36
C ASN A 79 0.55 -2.35 7.94
N LEU A 80 0.27 -2.60 6.65
CA LEU A 80 -1.07 -2.98 6.19
C LEU A 80 -1.43 -4.41 6.66
N LEU A 81 -0.48 -5.34 6.57
CA LEU A 81 -0.70 -6.73 6.99
C LEU A 81 -1.00 -6.85 8.49
N ASP A 82 -0.38 -6.01 9.31
CA ASP A 82 -0.60 -5.95 10.75
C ASP A 82 -1.97 -5.38 11.13
N ARG A 83 -2.68 -4.78 10.17
CA ARG A 83 -4.01 -4.20 10.36
C ARG A 83 -5.13 -5.09 9.83
N ARG A 84 -4.84 -6.30 9.30
CA ARG A 84 -5.86 -7.19 8.74
C ARG A 84 -6.99 -7.53 9.71
N ASP A 85 -6.70 -7.62 11.01
CA ASP A 85 -7.69 -7.96 12.03
C ASP A 85 -8.54 -6.76 12.49
N ARG A 86 -8.31 -5.56 11.94
CA ARG A 86 -9.12 -4.38 12.26
C ARG A 86 -10.45 -4.42 11.54
N THR A 87 -11.50 -3.97 12.23
CA THR A 87 -12.89 -3.99 11.74
C THR A 87 -13.35 -2.65 11.14
N ASP A 88 -12.55 -1.60 11.23
CA ASP A 88 -12.86 -0.25 10.74
C ASP A 88 -12.62 -0.07 9.23
N PHE A 89 -11.83 -0.96 8.61
CA PHE A 89 -11.58 -0.94 7.16
C PHE A 89 -11.09 -2.32 6.66
N ASP A 90 -11.33 -2.65 5.40
CA ASP A 90 -10.86 -3.89 4.78
C ASP A 90 -9.36 -3.79 4.40
N PHE A 91 -8.50 -3.98 5.39
CA PHE A 91 -7.04 -3.91 5.22
C PHE A 91 -6.46 -5.09 4.45
N GLU A 92 -7.11 -6.26 4.43
CA GLU A 92 -6.68 -7.37 3.60
C GLU A 92 -6.81 -7.00 2.12
N ARG A 93 -7.97 -6.49 1.70
CA ARG A 93 -8.17 -6.00 0.34
C ARG A 93 -7.29 -4.79 0.02
N LEU A 94 -7.04 -3.90 0.98
CA LEU A 94 -6.15 -2.76 0.77
C LEU A 94 -4.71 -3.22 0.49
N ALA A 95 -4.21 -4.19 1.24
CA ALA A 95 -2.90 -4.80 1.01
C ALA A 95 -2.84 -5.55 -0.33
N GLU A 96 -3.94 -6.22 -0.72
CA GLU A 96 -4.11 -6.83 -2.05
C GLU A 96 -3.91 -5.85 -3.18
N GLU A 97 -4.66 -4.76 -3.16
CA GLU A 97 -4.60 -3.76 -4.21
C GLU A 97 -3.27 -3.01 -4.21
N PHE A 98 -2.72 -2.69 -3.03
CA PHE A 98 -1.41 -2.07 -2.90
C PHE A 98 -0.32 -2.93 -3.53
N TRP A 99 -0.29 -4.22 -3.20
CA TRP A 99 0.63 -5.18 -3.83
C TRP A 99 0.38 -5.29 -5.33
N LYS A 100 -0.87 -5.40 -5.77
CA LYS A 100 -1.19 -5.58 -7.20
C LYS A 100 -0.69 -4.40 -8.04
N ARG A 101 -0.93 -3.17 -7.58
CA ARG A 101 -0.56 -1.92 -8.26
C ARG A 101 0.93 -1.57 -8.16
N SER A 102 1.67 -2.21 -7.25
CA SER A 102 3.07 -1.86 -7.04
C SER A 102 3.96 -2.22 -8.25
N PRO A 103 4.94 -1.36 -8.58
CA PRO A 103 6.00 -1.69 -9.55
C PRO A 103 6.69 -3.03 -9.28
N THR A 104 7.19 -3.66 -10.35
CA THR A 104 7.85 -4.98 -10.29
C THR A 104 9.07 -4.98 -9.36
N ARG A 105 9.89 -3.91 -9.38
CA ARG A 105 11.08 -3.78 -8.51
C ARG A 105 10.77 -4.01 -7.02
N PHE A 106 9.63 -3.49 -6.57
CA PHE A 106 9.18 -3.65 -5.18
C PHE A 106 8.76 -5.09 -4.87
N LYS A 107 8.07 -5.74 -5.81
CA LYS A 107 7.66 -7.15 -5.66
C LYS A 107 8.86 -8.09 -5.63
N GLU A 108 9.87 -7.82 -6.46
CA GLU A 108 11.12 -8.60 -6.49
C GLU A 108 11.89 -8.48 -5.19
N TYR A 109 12.08 -7.25 -4.71
CA TYR A 109 12.72 -7.02 -3.42
C TYR A 109 11.95 -7.68 -2.27
N ALA A 110 10.62 -7.51 -2.22
CA ALA A 110 9.78 -8.05 -1.16
C ALA A 110 9.84 -9.57 -1.06
N LYS A 111 9.92 -10.30 -2.19
CA LYS A 111 10.12 -11.76 -2.22
C LYS A 111 11.43 -12.20 -1.56
N ASN A 112 12.45 -11.33 -1.59
CA ASN A 112 13.79 -11.60 -1.07
C ASN A 112 14.06 -10.90 0.27
N SER A 113 13.07 -10.22 0.85
CA SER A 113 13.22 -9.39 2.05
C SER A 113 13.52 -10.18 3.33
N GLY A 114 13.31 -11.51 3.34
CA GLY A 114 13.38 -12.33 4.54
C GLY A 114 12.19 -12.16 5.50
N SER A 115 11.23 -11.29 5.19
CA SER A 115 10.04 -11.09 6.02
C SER A 115 9.10 -12.30 5.97
N LYS A 116 8.84 -12.88 7.15
CA LYS A 116 7.88 -13.97 7.29
C LYS A 116 6.45 -13.54 6.94
N LYS A 117 6.05 -12.31 7.30
CA LYS A 117 4.71 -11.77 7.04
C LYS A 117 4.47 -11.62 5.53
N ILE A 118 5.41 -11.00 4.83
CA ILE A 118 5.35 -10.82 3.38
C ILE A 118 5.41 -12.19 2.68
N SER A 119 6.28 -13.09 3.13
CA SER A 119 6.36 -14.45 2.55
C SER A 119 5.02 -15.18 2.67
N LYS A 120 4.40 -15.19 3.86
CA LYS A 120 3.09 -15.79 4.10
C LYS A 120 2.02 -15.20 3.19
N PHE A 121 1.97 -13.86 3.11
CA PHE A 121 1.05 -13.13 2.23
C PHE A 121 1.19 -13.49 0.74
N ILE A 122 2.42 -13.68 0.26
CA ILE A 122 2.68 -14.09 -1.12
C ILE A 122 2.19 -15.53 -1.36
N GLU A 123 2.46 -16.45 -0.43
CA GLU A 123 2.05 -17.86 -0.55
C GLU A 123 0.52 -18.05 -0.47
N GLU A 124 -0.15 -17.31 0.41
CA GLU A 124 -1.63 -17.24 0.50
C GLU A 124 -2.25 -16.89 -0.86
N ARG A 125 -1.59 -16.07 -1.68
CA ARG A 125 -2.08 -15.73 -3.03
C ARG A 125 -1.69 -16.69 -4.13
N LYS A 126 -0.59 -17.43 -3.97
CA LYS A 126 -0.26 -18.51 -4.91
C LYS A 126 -1.25 -19.66 -4.76
N THR A 127 -1.68 -19.96 -3.53
CA THR A 127 -2.66 -21.00 -3.23
C THR A 127 -4.07 -20.61 -3.71
N LYS A 128 -4.57 -19.40 -3.39
CA LYS A 128 -5.87 -18.90 -3.91
C LYS A 128 -5.99 -19.05 -5.44
N ARG A 129 -4.98 -18.61 -6.20
CA ARG A 129 -4.96 -18.72 -7.68
C ARG A 129 -4.97 -20.16 -8.21
N LYS A 130 -4.37 -21.11 -7.49
CA LYS A 130 -4.38 -22.53 -7.89
C LYS A 130 -5.76 -23.16 -7.71
N VAL A 131 -6.45 -22.80 -6.62
CA VAL A 131 -7.82 -23.26 -6.35
C VAL A 131 -8.78 -22.75 -7.43
N ASP A 132 -8.74 -21.45 -7.73
CA ASP A 132 -9.58 -20.85 -8.79
C ASP A 132 -9.35 -21.48 -10.17
N SER A 133 -8.10 -21.86 -10.47
CA SER A 133 -7.76 -22.52 -11.73
C SER A 133 -8.20 -23.98 -11.82
N HIS A 134 -8.37 -24.66 -10.69
CA HIS A 134 -8.78 -26.08 -10.68
C HIS A 134 -10.30 -26.21 -10.83
N ASP A 135 -11.06 -25.30 -10.20
CA ASP A 135 -12.53 -25.27 -10.24
C ASP A 135 -13.08 -24.94 -11.64
N GLY A 136 -12.30 -24.24 -12.48
CA GLY A 136 -12.66 -23.93 -13.88
C GLY A 136 -12.58 -25.11 -14.86
N THR A 137 -12.07 -26.28 -14.45
CA THR A 137 -11.77 -27.40 -15.36
C THR A 137 -12.77 -28.56 -15.33
N GLU A 138 -13.71 -28.61 -14.38
CA GLU A 138 -14.63 -29.75 -14.24
C GLU A 138 -15.93 -29.65 -15.08
N GLY A 139 -16.12 -28.55 -15.84
CA GLY A 139 -17.39 -28.27 -16.52
C GLY A 139 -17.51 -28.59 -18.01
N SER A 140 -16.59 -29.31 -18.66
CA SER A 140 -16.67 -29.54 -20.12
C SER A 140 -16.42 -31.00 -20.53
N LYS A 141 -17.40 -31.86 -20.26
CA LYS A 141 -17.68 -33.04 -21.08
C LYS A 141 -19.09 -32.92 -21.65
N ARG A 142 -19.20 -32.20 -22.77
CA ARG A 142 -20.39 -32.19 -23.61
C ARG A 142 -20.71 -33.63 -24.04
N PHE A 143 -21.94 -34.05 -23.76
CA PHE A 143 -22.58 -35.24 -24.30
C PHE A 143 -22.38 -35.32 -25.81
N ARG A 144 -21.77 -36.40 -26.31
CA ARG A 144 -21.97 -36.83 -27.70
C ARG A 144 -23.24 -37.68 -27.71
N ASN A 145 -24.31 -37.11 -28.23
CA ASN A 145 -25.50 -37.87 -28.61
C ASN A 145 -25.19 -38.66 -29.89
N ASN A 146 -25.57 -39.93 -29.87
CA ASN A 146 -25.61 -40.83 -31.02
C ASN A 146 -26.64 -40.33 -32.04
N LEU A 147 -26.27 -40.39 -33.32
CA LEU A 147 -27.16 -40.61 -34.47
C LEU A 147 -26.31 -41.23 -35.59
#